data_AF-A0A382BJZ3-F1
#
_entry.id   AF-A0A382BJZ3-F1
#
_cell.length_a   1.000
_cell.length_b   1.000
_cell.length_c   1.000
_cell.angle_alpha   90.00
_cell.angle_beta   90.00
_cell.angle_gamma   90.00
#
_symmetry.space_group_name_H-M   'P 1'
#
loop_
_entity.id
_entity.type
_entity.pdbx_description
1 polymer ?
#
loop_
_entity_poly.entity_id
_entity_poly.type
_entity_poly.pdbx_seq_one_letter_code
_entity_poly.pdbx_strand_id
1 'polypeptide(L)'
;MRTILVMLLTVVTIIGVLVIGLGGDPVDESVVMPATPATQAPTATVPVLTTLAEYGDEDTADGGVLVAVTTTNAIVTETVAPEPLGTLAPIEGLGVPTLDASSSVSTVGIDRVMFGMTLHDAQVAAGSQFTPITPVGHCFLVVPEAGQAGLTFWVVSGTVERVDVDTRTITTRSGAGIGNTEERIRELFGERIHTTTLPDGSGNL
;
A
#
# COMPACT_ATOMS: atom_id res chain seq x y z
N MET A 1 33.83 11.62 48.04
CA MET A 1 33.27 12.93 47.61
C MET A 1 32.69 12.89 46.20
N ARG A 2 33.38 12.33 45.18
CA ARG A 2 32.82 12.19 43.81
C ARG A 2 31.56 11.32 43.69
N THR A 3 31.45 10.23 44.46
CA THR A 3 30.29 9.33 44.43
C THR A 3 29.03 9.94 45.06
N ILE A 4 29.18 10.79 46.08
CA ILE A 4 28.07 11.49 46.75
C ILE A 4 27.51 12.60 45.85
N LEU A 5 28.37 13.29 45.08
CA LEU A 5 27.96 14.33 44.14
C LEU A 5 27.12 13.75 42.97
N VAL A 6 27.49 12.57 42.46
CA VAL A 6 26.78 11.92 41.34
C VAL A 6 25.41 11.40 41.79
N MET A 7 25.31 10.84 43.00
CA MET A 7 24.02 10.41 43.58
C MET A 7 23.07 11.60 43.84
N LEU A 8 23.60 12.76 44.21
CA LEU A 8 22.76 13.95 44.44
C LEU A 8 22.18 14.49 43.12
N LEU A 9 22.95 14.45 42.03
CA LEU A 9 22.52 14.97 40.73
C LEU A 9 21.44 14.10 40.06
N THR A 10 21.50 12.77 40.26
CA THR A 10 20.50 11.84 39.73
C THR A 10 19.18 11.93 40.49
N VAL A 11 19.21 12.16 41.81
CA VAL A 11 17.99 12.34 42.61
C VAL A 11 17.28 13.65 42.26
N VAL A 12 18.01 14.75 42.03
CA VAL A 12 17.42 16.05 41.65
C VAL A 12 16.76 15.99 40.27
N THR A 13 17.34 15.25 39.31
CA THR A 13 16.75 15.10 37.96
C THR A 13 15.47 14.26 37.98
N ILE A 14 15.41 13.20 38.80
CA ILE A 14 14.19 12.39 38.94
C ILE A 14 13.06 13.20 39.59
N ILE A 15 13.36 14.01 40.61
CA ILE A 15 12.36 14.87 41.27
C ILE A 15 11.87 15.98 40.32
N GLY A 16 12.75 16.55 39.49
CA GLY A 16 12.36 17.56 38.49
C GLY A 16 11.39 17.04 37.43
N VAL A 17 11.58 15.81 36.94
CA VAL A 17 10.67 15.19 35.96
C VAL A 17 9.32 14.82 36.59
N LEU A 18 9.31 14.41 37.86
CA LEU A 18 8.09 14.04 38.58
C LEU A 18 7.18 15.24 38.87
N VAL A 19 7.75 16.43 39.08
CA VAL A 19 6.99 17.67 39.40
C VAL A 19 6.45 18.37 38.14
N ILE A 20 7.07 18.19 36.98
CA ILE A 20 6.61 18.78 35.70
C ILE A 20 5.51 17.92 35.03
N GLY A 21 5.41 16.64 35.37
CA GLY A 21 4.48 15.68 34.74
C GLY A 21 3.06 15.59 35.30
N LEU A 22 2.66 16.44 36.28
CA LEU A 22 1.38 16.31 36.99
C LEU A 22 0.54 17.61 37.04
N GLY A 23 0.78 18.56 36.14
CA GLY A 23 0.02 19.81 36.06
C GLY A 23 -0.64 20.01 34.69
N GLY A 24 -1.84 19.44 34.50
CA GLY A 24 -2.69 19.72 33.34
C GLY A 24 -4.15 19.65 33.75
N ASP A 25 -4.78 20.81 33.87
CA ASP A 25 -6.20 20.99 34.20
C ASP A 25 -7.14 20.32 33.17
N PRO A 26 -8.30 19.78 33.58
CA PRO A 26 -9.26 19.20 32.66
C PRO A 26 -10.02 20.29 31.91
N VAL A 27 -9.76 20.40 30.60
CA VAL A 27 -10.66 21.10 29.68
C VAL A 27 -11.88 20.22 29.40
N ASP A 28 -13.01 20.68 29.92
CA ASP A 28 -14.35 20.27 29.57
C ASP A 28 -14.62 20.70 28.12
N GLU A 29 -14.64 19.75 27.18
CA GLU A 29 -15.19 19.99 25.85
C GLU A 29 -16.08 18.81 25.44
N SER A 30 -17.38 19.07 25.49
CA SER A 30 -18.47 18.20 25.06
C SER A 30 -18.31 17.79 23.59
N VAL A 31 -18.09 16.50 23.35
CA VAL A 31 -18.09 15.89 22.01
C VAL A 31 -19.52 15.89 21.46
N VAL A 32 -19.82 16.84 20.58
CA VAL A 32 -20.98 16.76 19.69
C VAL A 32 -20.61 15.84 18.54
N MET A 33 -21.22 14.64 18.48
CA MET A 33 -21.08 13.74 17.34
C MET A 33 -21.71 14.36 16.08
N PRO A 34 -20.98 14.52 14.96
CA PRO A 34 -21.62 14.75 13.67
C PRO A 34 -22.22 13.43 13.16
N ALA A 35 -23.48 13.48 12.74
CA ALA A 35 -24.18 12.37 12.11
C ALA A 35 -23.45 11.92 10.83
N THR A 36 -23.36 10.61 10.65
CA THR A 36 -22.78 9.95 9.48
C THR A 36 -23.60 10.31 8.22
N PRO A 37 -23.01 10.86 7.14
CA PRO A 37 -23.68 10.89 5.86
C PRO A 37 -23.69 9.48 5.27
N ALA A 38 -24.87 8.92 5.02
CA ALA A 38 -25.01 7.70 4.24
C ALA A 38 -24.70 8.00 2.77
N THR A 39 -23.52 7.62 2.30
CA THR A 39 -23.17 7.65 0.88
C THR A 39 -23.87 6.48 0.18
N GLN A 40 -24.82 6.80 -0.69
CA GLN A 40 -25.47 5.84 -1.60
C GLN A 40 -24.46 5.38 -2.65
N ALA A 41 -24.39 4.07 -2.89
CA ALA A 41 -23.59 3.48 -3.95
C ALA A 41 -24.18 3.83 -5.34
N PRO A 42 -23.36 4.10 -6.37
CA PRO A 42 -23.87 4.28 -7.73
C PRO A 42 -24.40 2.94 -8.25
N THR A 43 -25.66 2.93 -8.69
CA THR A 43 -26.27 1.81 -9.40
C THR A 43 -25.65 1.71 -10.79
N ALA A 44 -24.67 0.82 -10.95
CA ALA A 44 -24.20 0.41 -12.26
C ALA A 44 -25.25 -0.52 -12.89
N THR A 45 -25.95 -0.03 -13.91
CA THR A 45 -26.82 -0.86 -14.75
C THR A 45 -25.92 -1.69 -15.65
N VAL A 46 -25.68 -2.95 -15.29
CA VAL A 46 -25.03 -3.93 -16.16
C VAL A 46 -26.07 -4.40 -17.19
N PRO A 47 -25.85 -4.26 -18.51
CA PRO A 47 -26.74 -4.88 -19.48
C PRO A 47 -26.64 -6.40 -19.37
N VAL A 48 -27.77 -7.04 -19.06
CA VAL A 48 -27.91 -8.50 -19.02
C VAL A 48 -27.76 -9.05 -20.45
N LEU A 49 -26.65 -9.75 -20.70
CA LEU A 49 -26.50 -10.56 -21.90
C LEU A 49 -27.28 -11.88 -21.67
N THR A 50 -28.49 -11.95 -22.22
CA THR A 50 -29.29 -13.17 -22.21
C THR A 50 -28.83 -14.04 -23.36
N THR A 51 -27.96 -15.01 -23.10
CA THR A 51 -27.62 -16.05 -24.07
C THR A 51 -28.36 -17.32 -23.69
N LEU A 52 -29.58 -17.48 -24.21
CA LEU A 52 -30.24 -18.79 -24.29
C LEU A 52 -29.58 -19.55 -25.44
N ALA A 53 -28.63 -20.43 -25.12
CA ALA A 53 -28.30 -21.53 -26.02
C ALA A 53 -29.29 -22.66 -25.71
N GLU A 54 -30.40 -22.64 -26.45
CA GLU A 54 -31.37 -23.74 -26.46
C GLU A 54 -30.72 -24.95 -27.14
N TYR A 55 -30.70 -26.09 -26.44
CA TYR A 55 -30.21 -27.37 -26.95
C TYR A 55 -31.29 -27.93 -27.90
N GLY A 56 -31.17 -27.61 -29.19
CA GLY A 56 -32.07 -28.06 -30.24
C GLY A 56 -31.54 -29.32 -30.92
N ASP A 57 -32.22 -30.43 -30.65
CA ASP A 57 -32.15 -31.73 -31.33
C ASP A 57 -32.61 -31.60 -32.80
N GLU A 58 -31.88 -32.20 -33.74
CA GLU A 58 -32.17 -32.14 -35.17
C GLU A 58 -33.23 -33.18 -35.57
N ASP A 59 -34.43 -32.75 -35.95
CA ASP A 59 -35.14 -33.39 -37.07
C ASP A 59 -36.07 -32.42 -37.82
N THR A 60 -36.10 -32.63 -39.14
CA THR A 60 -37.02 -32.10 -40.15
C THR A 60 -36.77 -30.69 -40.71
N ALA A 61 -36.48 -30.72 -42.02
CA ALA A 61 -36.28 -29.60 -42.93
C ALA A 61 -37.55 -28.78 -43.19
N ASP A 62 -37.42 -27.45 -43.24
CA ASP A 62 -38.17 -26.62 -44.19
C ASP A 62 -37.41 -25.32 -44.51
N GLY A 63 -37.58 -24.85 -45.74
CA GLY A 63 -36.79 -23.79 -46.37
C GLY A 63 -37.00 -22.40 -45.74
N GLY A 64 -35.98 -21.90 -45.06
CA GLY A 64 -35.87 -20.51 -44.64
C GLY A 64 -34.84 -19.75 -45.48
N VAL A 65 -35.27 -18.68 -46.16
CA VAL A 65 -34.39 -17.75 -46.87
C VAL A 65 -33.44 -17.10 -45.86
N LEU A 66 -32.14 -17.32 -46.03
CA LEU A 66 -31.09 -16.72 -45.19
C LEU A 66 -30.86 -15.26 -45.60
N VAL A 67 -31.38 -14.31 -44.82
CA VAL A 67 -31.01 -12.90 -44.93
C VAL A 67 -29.74 -12.68 -44.11
N ALA A 68 -28.61 -12.53 -44.78
CA ALA A 68 -27.36 -12.14 -44.13
C ALA A 68 -27.45 -10.68 -43.67
N VAL A 69 -27.67 -10.48 -42.37
CA VAL A 69 -27.51 -9.16 -41.72
C VAL A 69 -26.02 -8.95 -41.48
N THR A 70 -25.37 -8.23 -42.38
CA THR A 70 -23.97 -7.81 -42.19
C THR A 70 -23.94 -6.62 -41.23
N THR A 71 -23.81 -6.88 -39.93
CA THR A 71 -23.49 -5.84 -38.96
C THR A 71 -21.99 -5.55 -39.02
N THR A 72 -21.62 -4.44 -39.65
CA THR A 72 -20.25 -3.92 -39.62
C THR A 72 -20.00 -3.24 -38.28
N ASN A 73 -19.49 -3.98 -37.29
CA ASN A 73 -18.93 -3.38 -36.08
C ASN A 73 -17.56 -2.77 -36.42
N ALA A 74 -17.52 -1.46 -36.69
CA ALA A 74 -16.28 -0.73 -36.77
C ALA A 74 -15.72 -0.54 -35.34
N ILE A 75 -14.66 -1.28 -35.01
CA ILE A 75 -13.88 -1.04 -33.80
C ILE A 75 -12.99 0.17 -34.10
N VAL A 76 -13.33 1.33 -33.53
CA VAL A 76 -12.45 2.50 -33.56
C VAL A 76 -11.40 2.28 -32.47
N THR A 77 -10.19 1.92 -32.87
CA THR A 77 -9.04 1.94 -31.96
C THR A 77 -8.56 3.39 -31.85
N GLU A 78 -9.00 4.10 -30.82
CA GLU A 78 -8.39 5.38 -30.47
C GLU A 78 -7.03 5.14 -29.82
N THR A 79 -5.97 5.57 -30.50
CA THR A 79 -4.62 5.64 -29.91
C THR A 79 -4.59 6.82 -28.95
N VAL A 80 -4.87 6.57 -27.67
CA VAL A 80 -4.72 7.57 -26.61
C VAL A 80 -3.22 7.75 -26.32
N ALA A 81 -2.73 8.99 -26.41
CA ALA A 81 -1.36 9.32 -26.04
C ALA A 81 -1.14 9.09 -24.53
N PRO A 82 0.01 8.55 -24.09
CA PRO A 82 0.24 8.31 -22.67
C PRO A 82 0.24 9.64 -21.89
N GLU A 83 -0.46 9.66 -20.76
CA GLU A 83 -0.43 10.81 -19.85
C GLU A 83 0.99 10.99 -19.28
N PRO A 84 1.49 12.23 -19.16
CA PRO A 84 2.79 12.48 -18.56
C PRO A 84 2.78 12.08 -17.08
N LEU A 85 3.87 11.47 -16.61
CA LEU A 85 3.99 11.06 -15.21
C LEU A 85 4.05 12.26 -14.23
N GLY A 86 4.48 13.43 -14.70
CA GLY A 86 4.88 14.53 -13.82
C GLY A 86 6.27 14.33 -13.24
N THR A 87 6.72 15.26 -12.38
CA THR A 87 8.05 15.23 -11.77
C THR A 87 7.99 15.80 -10.37
N LEU A 88 8.77 15.21 -9.45
CA LEU A 88 8.89 15.73 -8.08
C LEU A 88 9.99 16.80 -8.01
N ALA A 89 9.85 17.72 -7.06
CA ALA A 89 10.87 18.74 -6.83
C ALA A 89 12.20 18.08 -6.40
N PRO A 90 13.35 18.49 -6.95
CA PRO A 90 14.64 18.01 -6.51
C PRO A 90 14.90 18.30 -5.02
N ILE A 91 15.54 17.36 -4.32
CA ILE A 91 16.00 17.53 -2.93
C ILE A 91 17.51 17.41 -2.89
N GLU A 92 18.15 18.43 -2.35
CA GLU A 92 19.60 18.49 -2.14
C GLU A 92 19.96 17.94 -0.76
N GLY A 93 21.19 17.41 -0.62
CA GLY A 93 21.75 17.05 0.68
C GLY A 93 21.10 15.85 1.38
N LEU A 94 20.57 14.89 0.62
CA LEU A 94 19.88 13.68 1.14
C LEU A 94 20.73 12.76 2.03
N GLY A 95 22.06 12.91 2.01
CA GLY A 95 22.95 12.06 2.79
C GLY A 95 23.19 10.69 2.15
N VAL A 96 23.40 9.67 2.97
CA VAL A 96 23.70 8.30 2.51
C VAL A 96 22.40 7.50 2.42
N PRO A 97 22.15 6.75 1.31
CA PRO A 97 20.98 5.89 1.20
C PRO A 97 20.88 4.90 2.35
N THR A 98 19.68 4.75 2.90
CA THR A 98 19.41 3.93 4.10
C THR A 98 18.66 2.65 3.77
N LEU A 99 17.90 2.64 2.68
CA LEU A 99 17.18 1.48 2.18
C LEU A 99 18.17 0.51 1.50
N ASP A 100 18.56 -0.55 2.18
CA ASP A 100 19.51 -1.55 1.69
C ASP A 100 18.99 -2.99 1.86
N ALA A 101 19.77 -3.98 1.42
CA ALA A 101 19.39 -5.40 1.51
C ALA A 101 19.17 -5.93 2.93
N SER A 102 19.62 -5.20 3.96
CA SER A 102 19.42 -5.53 5.38
C SER A 102 18.17 -4.88 5.98
N SER A 103 17.52 -3.99 5.22
CA SER A 103 16.27 -3.35 5.64
C SER A 103 15.15 -4.37 5.86
N SER A 104 14.23 -4.05 6.76
CA SER A 104 13.08 -4.90 7.04
C SER A 104 11.80 -4.09 7.19
N VAL A 105 10.69 -4.67 6.73
CA VAL A 105 9.35 -4.08 6.84
C VAL A 105 8.77 -4.37 8.22
N SER A 106 8.08 -3.38 8.76
CA SER A 106 7.32 -3.48 10.00
C SER A 106 5.94 -2.82 9.83
N THR A 107 5.11 -2.89 10.87
CA THR A 107 3.80 -2.23 10.87
C THR A 107 3.88 -0.71 10.79
N VAL A 108 5.06 -0.11 11.03
CA VAL A 108 5.24 1.36 11.01
C VAL A 108 5.99 1.87 9.79
N GLY A 109 6.53 0.98 8.94
CA GLY A 109 7.35 1.38 7.79
C GLY A 109 8.52 0.43 7.52
N ILE A 110 9.49 0.92 6.75
CA ILE A 110 10.71 0.22 6.35
C ILE A 110 11.95 1.07 6.71
N ASP A 111 12.84 0.50 7.51
CA ASP A 111 14.02 1.18 8.06
C ASP A 111 13.67 2.59 8.62
N ARG A 112 14.20 3.68 8.04
CA ARG A 112 13.91 5.05 8.48
C ARG A 112 12.66 5.66 7.85
N VAL A 113 12.13 5.08 6.79
CA VAL A 113 10.91 5.56 6.13
C VAL A 113 9.70 5.02 6.87
N MET A 114 8.98 5.91 7.54
CA MET A 114 7.76 5.57 8.28
C MET A 114 6.50 5.90 7.47
N PHE A 115 5.47 5.07 7.62
CA PHE A 115 4.16 5.39 7.05
C PHE A 115 3.58 6.65 7.71
N GLY A 116 2.89 7.48 6.92
CA GLY A 116 2.41 8.81 7.29
C GLY A 116 3.46 9.93 7.15
N MET A 117 4.73 9.63 6.82
CA MET A 117 5.69 10.66 6.47
C MET A 117 5.24 11.42 5.22
N THR A 118 5.47 12.73 5.18
CA THR A 118 5.36 13.47 3.93
C THR A 118 6.34 12.90 2.90
N LEU A 119 6.02 13.02 1.62
CA LEU A 119 6.91 12.55 0.55
C LEU A 119 8.31 13.20 0.61
N HIS A 120 8.40 14.44 1.11
CA HIS A 120 9.68 15.10 1.33
C HIS A 120 10.47 14.43 2.47
N ASP A 121 9.84 14.24 3.63
CA ASP A 121 10.50 13.63 4.79
C ASP A 121 10.90 12.18 4.52
N ALA A 122 10.09 11.44 3.75
CA ALA A 122 10.40 10.09 3.34
C ALA A 122 11.65 10.02 2.45
N GLN A 123 11.83 10.96 1.51
CA GLN A 123 13.04 11.03 0.67
C GLN A 123 14.28 11.36 1.52
N VAL A 124 14.16 12.31 2.46
CA VAL A 124 15.24 12.65 3.40
C VAL A 124 15.58 11.45 4.28
N ALA A 125 14.59 10.73 4.82
CA ALA A 125 14.80 9.55 5.66
C ALA A 125 15.43 8.39 4.88
N ALA A 126 15.02 8.20 3.62
CA ALA A 126 15.58 7.19 2.71
C ALA A 126 17.01 7.54 2.26
N GLY A 127 17.42 8.80 2.36
CA GLY A 127 18.64 9.32 1.76
C GLY A 127 18.64 9.16 0.23
N SER A 128 17.47 9.25 -0.40
CA SER A 128 17.27 9.00 -1.82
C SER A 128 16.18 9.90 -2.40
N GLN A 129 16.43 10.40 -3.61
CA GLN A 129 15.38 10.95 -4.45
C GLN A 129 14.39 9.87 -4.84
N PHE A 130 13.13 10.24 -4.97
CA PHE A 130 12.07 9.36 -5.43
C PHE A 130 11.64 9.77 -6.85
N THR A 131 11.50 8.79 -7.73
CA THR A 131 11.00 8.99 -9.10
C THR A 131 9.57 8.43 -9.21
N PRO A 132 8.59 9.22 -9.69
CA PRO A 132 7.25 8.70 -9.98
C PRO A 132 7.25 7.65 -11.09
N ILE A 133 6.47 6.59 -10.89
CA ILE A 133 6.23 5.55 -11.92
C ILE A 133 4.76 5.50 -12.36
N THR A 134 3.92 6.37 -11.81
CA THR A 134 2.54 6.64 -12.25
C THR A 134 2.33 8.16 -12.29
N PRO A 135 1.29 8.67 -12.99
CA PRO A 135 0.97 10.10 -12.97
C PRO A 135 0.84 10.64 -11.55
N VAL A 136 1.59 11.71 -11.25
CA VAL A 136 1.57 12.40 -9.96
C VAL A 136 0.20 13.06 -9.76
N GLY A 137 -0.39 12.82 -8.59
CA GLY A 137 -1.71 13.33 -8.24
C GLY A 137 -2.04 13.02 -6.78
N HIS A 138 -3.32 12.75 -6.50
CA HIS A 138 -3.76 12.41 -5.14
C HIS A 138 -3.22 11.05 -4.67
N CYS A 139 -3.10 10.07 -5.57
CA CYS A 139 -2.60 8.73 -5.29
C CYS A 139 -1.64 8.33 -6.41
N PHE A 140 -0.39 8.06 -6.09
CA PHE A 140 0.62 7.71 -7.08
C PHE A 140 1.75 6.86 -6.47
N LEU A 141 2.51 6.22 -7.34
CA LEU A 141 3.62 5.35 -6.98
C LEU A 141 4.95 6.04 -7.25
N VAL A 142 5.90 5.82 -6.36
CA VAL A 142 7.27 6.31 -6.49
C VAL A 142 8.29 5.23 -6.14
N VAL A 143 9.46 5.29 -6.75
CA VAL A 143 10.58 4.39 -6.47
C VAL A 143 11.78 5.20 -5.99
N PRO A 144 12.53 4.72 -4.98
CA PRO A 144 13.80 5.34 -4.61
C PRO A 144 14.84 5.14 -5.74
N GLU A 145 15.55 6.19 -6.10
CA GLU A 145 16.61 6.18 -7.10
C GLU A 145 17.91 5.52 -6.59
N ALA A 146 18.13 5.54 -5.28
CA ALA A 146 19.30 4.96 -4.63
C ALA A 146 18.89 3.98 -3.51
N GLY A 147 19.73 2.97 -3.29
CA GLY A 147 19.50 1.90 -2.32
C GLY A 147 19.11 0.57 -2.97
N GLN A 148 18.42 -0.29 -2.21
CA GLN A 148 17.94 -1.60 -2.63
C GLN A 148 16.79 -1.44 -3.64
N ALA A 149 16.98 -2.02 -4.83
CA ALA A 149 15.92 -2.13 -5.83
C ALA A 149 14.78 -3.06 -5.38
N GLY A 150 13.61 -2.91 -5.99
CA GLY A 150 12.42 -3.69 -5.66
C GLY A 150 11.60 -3.11 -4.50
N LEU A 151 11.72 -1.80 -4.25
CA LEU A 151 10.86 -1.06 -3.33
C LEU A 151 10.03 -0.06 -4.13
N THR A 152 8.73 0.01 -3.86
CA THR A 152 7.82 1.01 -4.43
C THR A 152 6.94 1.57 -3.32
N PHE A 153 6.87 2.88 -3.19
CA PHE A 153 6.04 3.54 -2.19
C PHE A 153 4.75 4.04 -2.81
N TRP A 154 3.64 3.82 -2.11
CA TRP A 154 2.36 4.43 -2.40
C TRP A 154 2.26 5.75 -1.65
N VAL A 155 2.05 6.82 -2.41
CA VAL A 155 1.82 8.15 -1.88
C VAL A 155 0.34 8.45 -2.02
N VAL A 156 -0.32 8.82 -0.91
CA VAL A 156 -1.72 9.25 -0.88
C VAL A 156 -1.80 10.59 -0.18
N SER A 157 -2.43 11.60 -0.79
CA SER A 157 -2.52 12.95 -0.21
C SER A 157 -1.15 13.55 0.20
N GLY A 158 -0.07 13.15 -0.49
CA GLY A 158 1.28 13.64 -0.22
C GLY A 158 2.05 12.91 0.89
N THR A 159 1.48 11.88 1.51
CA THR A 159 2.12 11.05 2.53
C THR A 159 2.36 9.62 2.04
N VAL A 160 3.42 8.98 2.53
CA VAL A 160 3.73 7.58 2.23
C VAL A 160 2.83 6.69 3.07
N GLU A 161 1.95 5.91 2.44
CA GLU A 161 0.96 5.08 3.14
C GLU A 161 1.26 3.58 3.06
N ARG A 162 2.06 3.17 2.08
CA ARG A 162 2.38 1.76 1.86
C ARG A 162 3.72 1.62 1.15
N VAL A 163 4.40 0.50 1.39
CA VAL A 163 5.54 0.03 0.62
C VAL A 163 5.22 -1.33 0.02
N ASP A 164 5.44 -1.44 -1.28
CA ASP A 164 5.48 -2.70 -2.01
C ASP A 164 6.93 -3.17 -2.10
N VAL A 165 7.13 -4.46 -1.84
CA VAL A 165 8.42 -5.12 -1.90
C VAL A 165 8.35 -6.16 -3.01
N ASP A 166 9.24 -6.06 -3.98
CA ASP A 166 9.43 -7.01 -5.09
C ASP A 166 10.90 -7.46 -5.14
N THR A 167 11.40 -7.92 -4.00
CA THR A 167 12.73 -8.50 -3.87
C THR A 167 12.72 -9.58 -2.79
N ARG A 168 13.59 -10.58 -2.95
CA ARG A 168 13.77 -11.66 -1.96
C ARG A 168 14.71 -11.28 -0.82
N THR A 169 15.41 -10.14 -0.91
CA THR A 169 16.38 -9.72 0.11
C THR A 169 15.70 -9.07 1.32
N ILE A 170 14.57 -8.39 1.10
CA ILE A 170 13.81 -7.72 2.15
C ILE A 170 12.81 -8.68 2.75
N THR A 171 12.73 -8.68 4.08
CA THR A 171 11.75 -9.45 4.86
C THR A 171 10.99 -8.51 5.80
N THR A 172 9.89 -9.00 6.35
CA THR A 172 9.31 -8.41 7.57
C THR A 172 10.27 -8.58 8.74
N ARG A 173 10.13 -7.80 9.80
CA ARG A 173 10.91 -7.97 11.05
C ARG A 173 10.77 -9.37 11.66
N SER A 174 9.63 -10.03 11.43
CA SER A 174 9.38 -11.42 11.83
C SER A 174 10.05 -12.47 10.92
N GLY A 175 10.69 -12.06 9.82
CA GLY A 175 11.42 -12.93 8.91
C GLY A 175 10.58 -13.53 7.78
N ALA A 176 9.31 -13.12 7.61
CA ALA A 176 8.52 -13.50 6.44
C ALA A 176 8.98 -12.69 5.23
N GLY A 177 9.27 -13.36 4.11
CA GLY A 177 9.71 -12.71 2.88
C GLY A 177 9.34 -13.46 1.61
N ILE A 178 9.53 -12.80 0.47
CA ILE A 178 9.23 -13.37 -0.84
C ILE A 178 10.14 -14.57 -1.13
N GLY A 179 9.53 -15.68 -1.53
CA GLY A 179 10.22 -16.94 -1.80
C GLY A 179 10.32 -17.89 -0.60
N ASN A 180 9.78 -17.52 0.57
CA ASN A 180 9.59 -18.49 1.66
C ASN A 180 8.57 -19.57 1.26
N THR A 181 8.78 -20.80 1.74
CA THR A 181 7.79 -21.88 1.58
C THR A 181 6.56 -21.58 2.43
N GLU A 182 5.43 -22.16 2.04
CA GLU A 182 4.21 -22.05 2.85
C GLU A 182 4.39 -22.65 4.26
N GLU A 183 5.15 -23.73 4.37
CA GLU A 183 5.56 -24.33 5.64
C GLU A 183 6.29 -23.32 6.53
N ARG A 184 7.24 -22.56 5.96
CA ARG A 184 7.95 -21.51 6.69
C ARG A 184 7.02 -20.41 7.18
N ILE A 185 6.03 -20.01 6.37
CA ILE A 185 5.04 -19.00 6.76
C ILE A 185 4.16 -19.54 7.90
N ARG A 186 3.73 -20.81 7.83
CA ARG A 186 3.01 -21.47 8.94
C ARG A 186 3.83 -21.55 10.22
N GLU A 187 5.14 -21.82 10.15
CA GLU A 187 6.01 -21.79 11.33
C GLU A 187 6.06 -20.41 11.99
N LEU A 188 6.13 -19.34 11.19
CA LEU A 188 6.24 -17.96 11.70
C LEU A 188 4.95 -17.46 12.35
N PHE A 189 3.79 -17.81 11.78
CA PHE A 189 2.52 -17.24 12.19
C PHE A 189 1.59 -18.20 12.94
N GLY A 190 1.77 -19.51 12.79
CA GLY A 190 0.96 -20.54 13.44
C GLY A 190 -0.52 -20.39 13.13
N GLU A 191 -1.35 -20.41 14.16
CA GLU A 191 -2.81 -20.26 14.05
C GLU A 191 -3.26 -18.83 13.69
N ARG A 192 -2.34 -17.86 13.57
CA ARG A 192 -2.67 -16.47 13.22
C ARG A 192 -2.88 -16.24 11.72
N ILE A 193 -2.67 -17.27 10.90
CA ILE A 193 -2.91 -17.22 9.46
C ILE A 193 -4.07 -18.15 9.10
N HIS A 194 -4.85 -17.71 8.13
CA HIS A 194 -5.90 -18.50 7.51
C HIS A 194 -5.53 -18.70 6.04
N THR A 195 -5.58 -19.95 5.58
CA THR A 195 -5.30 -20.31 4.18
C THR A 195 -6.56 -20.91 3.57
N THR A 196 -6.92 -20.46 2.37
CA THR A 196 -8.04 -21.03 1.60
C THR A 196 -7.52 -21.65 0.32
N THR A 197 -7.80 -22.93 0.09
CA THR A 197 -7.38 -23.59 -1.16
C THR A 197 -8.17 -23.06 -2.34
N LEU A 198 -7.47 -22.77 -3.44
CA LEU A 198 -8.08 -22.37 -4.69
C LEU A 198 -8.89 -23.55 -5.29
N PRO A 199 -10.07 -23.30 -5.90
CA PRO A 199 -10.93 -24.36 -6.43
C PRO A 199 -10.28 -25.24 -7.50
N ASP A 200 -9.28 -24.70 -8.20
CA ASP A 200 -8.54 -25.37 -9.28
C ASP A 200 -7.31 -26.16 -8.78
N GLY A 201 -7.05 -26.16 -7.47
CA GLY A 201 -5.90 -26.83 -6.86
C GLY A 201 -4.54 -26.20 -7.19
N SER A 202 -4.51 -24.98 -7.75
CA SER A 202 -3.27 -24.30 -8.12
C SER A 202 -2.47 -23.77 -6.92
N GLY A 203 -3.07 -23.72 -5.73
CA GLY A 203 -2.42 -23.29 -4.49
C GLY A 203 -3.41 -22.86 -3.41
N ASN A 204 -2.92 -22.06 -2.46
CA ASN A 204 -3.71 -21.44 -1.40
C ASN A 204 -3.64 -19.90 -1.49
N LEU A 205 -4.74 -19.24 -1.13
CA LEU A 205 -4.83 -17.81 -0.83
C LEU A 205 -4.71 -17.57 0.68
#